data_AF-E2DEJ6-F1
#
_entry.id   AF-E2DEJ6-F1
#
_cell.length_a   1.000
_cell.length_b   1.000
_cell.length_c   1.000
_cell.angle_alpha   90.00
_cell.angle_beta   90.00
_cell.angle_gamma   90.00
#
_symmetry.space_group_name_H-M   'P 1'
#
loop_
_entity.id
_entity.type
_entity.pdbx_description
1 polymer ?
#
loop_
_entity_poly.entity_id
_entity_poly.type
_entity_poly.pdbx_seq_one_letter_code
_entity_poly.pdbx_strand_id
1 'polypeptide(L)' 'NLALLVARVCQLYPNAIPSMLVSRFFRVYTQWRWPNPVMLCPIEENELGFSVWDPRKNPRDRTHHMPIITPAYP' A
#
# COMPACT_ATOMS: atom_id res chain seq x y z
N ASN A 1 -6.23 -6.02 5.16
CA ASN A 1 -4.87 -5.86 4.57
C ASN A 1 -4.70 -6.60 3.24
N LEU A 2 -5.00 -7.90 3.15
CA LEU A 2 -4.83 -8.67 1.89
C LEU A 2 -5.59 -8.05 0.70
N ALA A 3 -6.81 -7.53 0.91
CA ALA A 3 -7.58 -6.85 -0.12
C ALA A 3 -6.84 -5.64 -0.74
N LEU A 4 -6.15 -4.84 0.08
CA LEU A 4 -5.35 -3.71 -0.41
C LEU A 4 -4.13 -4.17 -1.21
N LEU A 5 -3.49 -5.26 -0.77
CA LEU A 5 -2.38 -5.85 -1.51
C LEU A 5 -2.83 -6.35 -2.89
N VAL A 6 -3.98 -7.04 -2.96
CA VAL A 6 -4.56 -7.50 -4.22
C VAL A 6 -4.96 -6.31 -5.10
N ALA A 7 -5.61 -5.29 -4.53
CA ALA A 7 -6.01 -4.09 -5.25
C ALA A 7 -4.81 -3.38 -5.90
N ARG A 8 -3.67 -3.29 -5.20
CA ARG A 8 -2.44 -2.71 -5.79
C ARG A 8 -1.93 -3.53 -6.98
N VAL A 9 -2.02 -4.86 -6.91
CA VAL A 9 -1.64 -5.73 -8.04
C VAL A 9 -2.58 -5.51 -9.23
N CYS A 10 -3.89 -5.35 -8.99
CA CYS A 10 -4.84 -4.99 -10.04
C CYS A 10 -4.49 -3.65 -10.69
N GLN A 11 -4.08 -2.63 -9.92
CA GLN A 11 -3.63 -1.34 -10.46
C GLN A 11 -2.39 -1.46 -11.36
N LEU A 12 -1.45 -2.35 -11.00
CA LEU A 12 -0.23 -2.60 -11.80
C LEU A 12 -0.52 -3.38 -13.10
N TYR A 13 -1.61 -4.15 -13.13
CA TYR A 13 -1.98 -5.02 -14.24
C TYR A 13 -3.47 -4.89 -14.60
N PRO A 14 -3.91 -3.73 -15.15
CA PRO A 14 -5.33 -3.40 -15.30
C PRO A 14 -6.10 -4.33 -16.25
N ASN A 15 -5.42 -4.94 -17.22
CA ASN A 15 -6.02 -5.83 -18.22
C ASN A 15 -5.77 -7.32 -17.94
N ALA A 16 -5.19 -7.67 -16.79
CA ALA A 16 -4.88 -9.06 -16.47
C ALA A 16 -6.12 -9.81 -15.96
N ILE A 17 -6.29 -11.04 -16.44
CA ILE A 17 -7.34 -11.94 -15.96
C ILE A 17 -7.01 -12.48 -14.55
N PRO A 18 -8.02 -12.94 -13.77
CA PRO A 18 -7.82 -13.38 -12.39
C PRO A 18 -6.72 -14.44 -12.19
N SER A 19 -6.60 -15.41 -13.11
CA SER A 19 -5.56 -16.46 -13.02
C SER A 19 -4.14 -15.88 -13.11
N MET A 20 -3.94 -14.83 -13.91
CA MET A 20 -2.68 -14.11 -13.99
C MET A 20 -2.42 -13.30 -12.71
N LEU A 21 -3.45 -12.66 -12.16
CA LEU A 21 -3.31 -11.82 -10.96
C LEU A 21 -2.79 -12.61 -9.76
N VAL A 22 -3.18 -13.88 -9.61
CA VAL A 22 -2.67 -14.76 -8.53
C VAL A 22 -1.14 -14.94 -8.64
N SER A 23 -0.63 -15.28 -9.83
CA SER A 23 0.82 -15.42 -10.03
C SER A 23 1.56 -14.08 -9.87
N ARG A 24 0.98 -12.98 -10.40
CA ARG A 24 1.55 -11.63 -10.26
C ARG A 24 1.58 -11.18 -8.80
N PHE A 25 0.59 -11.53 -7.99
CA PHE A 25 0.53 -11.18 -6.58
C PHE A 25 1.78 -11.66 -5.84
N PHE A 26 2.11 -12.95 -5.95
CA PHE A 26 3.29 -13.50 -5.30
C PHE A 26 4.59 -12.92 -5.87
N ARG A 27 4.67 -12.75 -7.20
CA ARG A 27 5.86 -12.16 -7.83
C ARG A 27 6.12 -10.72 -7.38
N VAL A 28 5.08 -9.89 -7.29
CA VAL A 28 5.20 -8.51 -6.83
C VAL A 28 5.69 -8.46 -5.39
N TYR A 29 5.07 -9.21 -4.48
CA TYR A 29 5.38 -9.09 -3.05
C TYR A 29 6.61 -9.85 -2.57
N THR A 30 7.08 -10.85 -3.32
CA THR A 30 8.40 -11.46 -3.09
C THR A 30 9.55 -10.54 -3.50
N GLN A 31 9.34 -9.67 -4.49
CA GLN A 31 10.34 -8.71 -4.98
C GLN A 31 10.14 -7.31 -4.40
N TRP A 32 9.10 -7.10 -3.59
CA TRP A 32 8.80 -5.81 -3.01
C TRP A 32 9.89 -5.39 -2.03
N ARG A 33 10.40 -4.16 -2.21
CA ARG A 33 11.47 -3.62 -1.38
C ARG A 33 10.90 -3.07 -0.07
N TRP A 34 10.51 -3.94 0.85
CA TRP A 34 10.13 -3.54 2.20
C TRP A 34 11.25 -2.71 2.87
N PRO A 35 10.93 -1.67 3.67
CA PRO A 35 9.61 -1.28 4.16
C PRO A 35 8.89 -0.23 3.29
N ASN A 36 9.14 -0.15 1.98
CA ASN A 36 8.37 0.76 1.13
C ASN A 36 6.87 0.48 1.23
N PRO A 37 6.01 1.51 1.44
CA PRO A 37 4.60 1.30 1.70
C PRO A 37 3.84 0.88 0.44
N VAL A 38 2.87 0.00 0.64
CA VAL A 38 1.84 -0.27 -0.36
C VAL A 38 0.74 0.77 -0.23
N MET A 39 0.54 1.57 -1.27
CA MET A 39 -0.46 2.64 -1.34
C MET A 39 -1.32 2.47 -2.60
N LEU A 40 -2.64 2.69 -2.47
CA LEU A 40 -3.57 2.64 -3.60
C LEU A 40 -3.79 4.01 -4.24
N CYS A 41 -3.66 5.08 -3.47
CA CYS A 41 -3.74 6.47 -3.90
C CYS A 41 -2.68 7.29 -3.14
N PRO A 42 -2.37 8.52 -3.58
CA PRO A 42 -1.60 9.45 -2.78
C PRO A 42 -2.25 9.68 -1.42
N ILE A 43 -1.44 9.94 -0.40
CA ILE A 43 -1.92 10.37 0.91
C ILE A 43 -2.33 11.83 0.78
N GLU A 44 -3.58 12.14 1.11
CA GLU A 44 -4.12 13.50 1.14
C GLU A 44 -3.96 14.07 2.55
N GLU A 45 -3.43 15.29 2.66
CA GLU A 45 -3.45 16.05 3.90
C GLU A 45 -4.76 16.84 3.98
N ASN A 46 -5.45 16.76 5.12
CA ASN A 46 -6.70 17.49 5.36
C ASN A 46 -6.57 18.28 6.67
N GLU A 47 -7.31 19.39 6.76
CA GLU A 47 -7.18 20.37 7.84
C GLU A 47 -7.82 19.92 9.17
N LEU A 48 -8.43 18.73 9.19
CA LEU A 48 -9.12 18.17 10.37
C LEU A 48 -8.16 17.74 11.49
N GLY A 49 -6.85 17.74 11.25
CA GLY A 49 -5.83 17.50 12.28
C GLY A 49 -5.71 16.06 12.75
N PHE A 50 -6.30 15.09 12.04
CA PHE A 50 -6.13 13.67 12.35
C PHE A 50 -4.70 13.19 12.04
N SER A 51 -4.27 12.16 12.76
CA SER A 51 -2.97 11.54 12.52
C SER A 51 -2.99 10.73 11.24
N VAL A 52 -2.17 11.15 10.28
CA VAL A 52 -1.95 10.46 9.00
C VAL A 52 -0.60 9.77 9.03
N TRP A 53 -0.50 8.58 8.44
CA TRP A 53 0.75 7.84 8.35
C TRP A 53 1.80 8.63 7.55
N ASP A 54 2.91 8.98 8.19
CA ASP A 54 4.03 9.66 7.54
C ASP A 54 5.35 9.32 8.26
N PRO A 55 6.20 8.44 7.68
CA PRO A 55 7.46 8.03 8.29
C PRO A 55 8.49 9.17 8.35
N ARG A 56 8.26 10.31 7.69
CA ARG A 56 9.13 11.48 7.78
C ARG A 56 8.82 12.33 9.00
N LYS A 57 7.54 12.38 9.41
CA LYS A 57 7.06 13.18 10.55
C LYS A 57 6.99 12.36 11.84
N ASN A 58 6.63 11.07 11.76
CA ASN A 58 6.38 10.23 12.92
C ASN A 58 7.43 9.10 13.05
N PRO A 59 8.28 9.12 14.09
CA PRO A 59 9.27 8.06 14.32
C PRO A 59 8.67 6.66 14.48
N ARG A 60 7.43 6.55 14.97
CA ARG A 60 6.74 5.26 15.11
C ARG A 60 6.44 4.64 13.74
N ASP A 61 6.10 5.45 12.74
CA ASP A 61 5.79 4.95 11.40
C ASP A 61 7.02 4.39 10.68
N ARG A 62 8.22 4.85 11.06
CA ARG A 62 9.50 4.35 10.52
C ARG A 62 9.83 2.92 10.95
N THR A 63 9.23 2.43 12.03
CA THR A 63 9.48 1.07 12.53
C THR A 63 8.56 0.03 11.89
N HIS A 64 7.61 0.44 11.05
CA HIS A 64 6.71 -0.48 10.35
C HIS A 64 7.48 -1.28 9.28
N HIS A 65 7.56 -2.60 9.43
CA HIS A 65 8.27 -3.48 8.51
C HIS A 65 7.52 -3.73 7.19
N MET A 66 6.20 -3.79 7.23
CA MET A 66 5.35 -4.08 6.07
C MET A 66 4.15 -3.11 6.01
N PRO A 67 4.38 -1.81 5.73
CA PRO A 67 3.31 -0.82 5.75
C PRO A 67 2.34 -1.00 4.57
N ILE A 68 1.06 -1.18 4.89
CA ILE A 68 -0.05 -1.27 3.93
C ILE A 68 -1.05 -0.19 4.31
N ILE A 69 -1.12 0.87 3.51
CA ILE A 69 -1.79 2.11 3.90
C ILE A 69 -3.25 2.09 3.42
N THR A 70 -4.17 2.44 4.31
CA THR A 70 -5.59 2.61 3.97
C THR A 70 -5.77 3.86 3.10
N PRO A 71 -6.56 3.80 2.02
CA PRO A 71 -6.65 4.90 1.06
C PRO A 71 -7.52 6.07 1.54
N ALA A 72 -8.47 5.82 2.45
CA ALA A 72 -9.34 6.86 2.98
C ALA A 72 -8.60 7.68 4.05
N TYR A 73 -8.79 9.00 4.00
CA TYR A 73 -8.38 9.90 5.08
C TYR A 73 -9.09 9.48 6.39
N PRO A 74 -8.37 9.45 7.52
CA PRO A 74 -8.94 9.09 8.82
C PRO A 74 -10.03 10.05 9.30
#